data_AF-A0A7X5FBK4-F1
#
_entry.id   AF-A0A7X5FBK4-F1
#
_cell.length_a   1.000
_cell.length_b   1.000
_cell.length_c   1.000
_cell.angle_alpha   90.00
_cell.angle_beta   90.00
_cell.angle_gamma   90.00
#
_symmetry.space_group_name_H-M   'P 1'
#
loop_
_entity.id
_entity.type
_entity.pdbx_description
1 polymer ?
#
loop_
_entity_poly.entity_id
_entity_poly.type
_entity_poly.pdbx_seq_one_letter_code
_entity_poly.pdbx_strand_id
1 'polypeptide(L)'
;MGKGIQKLNKAEFLKRLAIAILPGLLVAGLLYAANIYYDLDLNKVMVNENTDITDDLAVNGGDITTTATTFNLINATATTVSFAGAAATLNIGPGAATATSVNLAGGSGATGCTVDGATGNLVCTGNITGSASGTVGYWSRSGTTLSPATANDVVSVTGNSGDILTLTSSATGVSNKALNISQTGATTGTDYGAYISNTGAATTNIGLYATASGAATNNYAAIFEAGNVGIGDTSPTALLTVGSGDLFQVNSLGAIAAAAGITSSGTITFSGLTTAGPVITSATGVLSSEAQLALSRGGTGANLTASNGGIVYSNA
;
A
#
# COMPACT_ATOMS: atom_id res chain seq x y z
N MET A 1 90.70 -11.91 80.54
CA MET A 1 89.57 -11.90 81.50
C MET A 1 88.30 -12.32 80.78
N GLY A 2 87.87 -13.57 80.99
CA GLY A 2 86.69 -14.12 80.36
C GLY A 2 85.42 -13.44 80.86
N LYS A 3 84.67 -12.78 79.96
CA LYS A 3 83.29 -12.39 80.22
C LYS A 3 82.43 -13.65 80.20
N GLY A 4 82.03 -14.09 81.39
CA GLY A 4 81.14 -15.24 81.56
C GLY A 4 79.87 -15.07 80.75
N ILE A 5 79.64 -15.99 79.83
CA ILE A 5 78.35 -16.16 79.17
C ILE A 5 77.36 -16.54 80.27
N GLN A 6 76.54 -15.59 80.71
CA GLN A 6 75.43 -15.87 81.61
C GLN A 6 74.51 -16.85 80.89
N LYS A 7 74.56 -18.13 81.29
CA LYS A 7 73.62 -19.14 80.81
C LYS A 7 72.23 -18.67 81.25
N LEU A 8 71.49 -18.13 80.29
CA LEU A 8 70.11 -17.75 80.49
C LEU A 8 69.38 -18.99 81.02
N ASN A 9 68.84 -18.91 82.24
CA ASN A 9 68.12 -20.05 82.78
C ASN A 9 66.91 -20.33 81.87
N LYS A 10 66.47 -21.59 81.81
CA LYS A 10 65.42 -22.03 80.88
C LYS A 10 64.16 -21.16 80.99
N ALA A 11 63.86 -20.65 82.18
CA ALA A 11 62.70 -19.78 82.44
C ALA A 11 62.85 -18.36 81.86
N GLU A 12 64.02 -17.72 81.97
CA GLU A 12 64.32 -16.41 81.39
C GLU A 12 64.33 -16.46 79.85
N PHE A 13 64.87 -17.55 79.29
CA PHE A 13 64.82 -17.77 77.84
C PHE A 13 63.38 -17.90 77.34
N LEU A 14 62.56 -18.72 78.00
CA LEU A 14 61.15 -18.86 77.63
C LEU A 14 60.37 -17.54 77.80
N LYS A 15 60.62 -16.74 78.85
CA LYS A 15 59.97 -15.44 79.04
C LYS A 15 60.31 -14.45 77.92
N ARG A 16 61.59 -14.32 77.55
CA ARG A 16 62.02 -13.41 76.49
C ARG A 16 61.55 -13.87 75.11
N LEU A 17 61.55 -15.18 74.87
CA LEU A 17 61.01 -15.77 73.65
C LEU A 17 59.49 -15.54 73.54
N ALA A 18 58.75 -15.72 74.63
CA ALA A 18 57.32 -15.43 74.69
C ALA A 18 57.02 -13.94 74.42
N ILE A 19 57.73 -13.02 75.07
CA ILE A 19 57.53 -11.57 74.87
C ILE A 19 57.89 -11.14 73.43
N ALA A 20 58.89 -11.77 72.81
CA ALA A 20 59.29 -11.45 71.44
C ALA A 20 58.32 -11.99 70.37
N ILE A 21 57.67 -13.14 70.61
CA ILE A 21 56.86 -13.82 69.60
C ILE A 21 55.35 -13.61 69.81
N LEU A 22 54.85 -13.58 71.05
CA LEU A 22 53.41 -13.46 71.32
C LEU A 22 52.76 -12.23 70.68
N PRO A 23 53.34 -11.02 70.70
CA PRO A 23 52.73 -9.86 70.06
C PRO A 23 52.59 -10.05 68.55
N GLY A 24 53.63 -10.59 67.90
CA GLY A 24 53.59 -10.89 66.47
C GLY A 24 52.58 -12.00 66.12
N LEU A 25 52.47 -13.02 66.96
CA LEU A 25 51.52 -14.12 66.77
C LEU A 25 50.06 -13.66 67.00
N LEU A 26 49.84 -12.79 67.99
CA LEU A 26 48.54 -12.20 68.27
C LEU A 26 48.09 -11.28 67.13
N VAL A 27 49.00 -10.43 66.62
CA VAL A 27 48.74 -9.56 65.46
C VAL A 27 48.50 -10.39 64.21
N ALA A 28 49.31 -11.42 63.96
CA ALA A 28 49.11 -12.32 62.81
C ALA A 28 47.78 -13.08 62.89
N GLY A 29 47.39 -13.55 64.09
CA GLY A 29 46.10 -14.20 64.31
C GLY A 29 44.91 -13.25 64.14
N LEU A 30 45.02 -12.02 64.65
CA LEU A 30 44.01 -10.97 64.45
C LEU A 30 43.89 -10.55 62.99
N LEU A 31 45.01 -10.41 62.28
CA LEU A 31 45.02 -10.04 60.86
C LEU A 31 44.45 -11.18 60.00
N TYR A 32 44.78 -12.43 60.32
CA TYR A 32 44.21 -13.61 59.65
C TYR A 32 42.71 -13.72 59.88
N ALA A 33 42.24 -13.54 61.11
CA ALA A 33 40.81 -13.52 61.43
C ALA A 33 40.09 -12.35 60.75
N ALA A 34 40.67 -11.15 60.77
CA ALA A 34 40.12 -9.98 60.11
C ALA A 34 40.05 -10.16 58.59
N ASN A 35 41.06 -10.78 57.96
CA ASN A 35 41.05 -11.01 56.52
C ASN A 35 40.01 -12.07 56.10
N ILE A 36 39.76 -13.08 56.93
CA ILE A 36 38.73 -14.10 56.67
C ILE A 36 37.31 -13.56 56.90
N TYR A 37 37.12 -12.69 57.90
CA TYR A 37 35.78 -12.21 58.28
C TYR A 37 35.37 -10.88 57.64
N TYR A 38 36.33 -10.01 57.31
CA TYR A 38 36.07 -8.64 56.87
C TYR A 38 36.61 -8.32 55.47
N ASP A 39 37.16 -9.30 54.75
CA ASP A 39 37.67 -9.18 53.38
C ASP A 39 38.39 -7.84 53.15
N LEU A 40 39.58 -7.70 53.75
CA LEU A 40 40.36 -6.46 53.70
C LEU A 40 40.97 -6.20 52.31
N ASP A 41 40.79 -7.14 51.37
CA ASP A 41 40.98 -6.89 49.95
C ASP A 41 39.76 -6.09 49.45
N LEU A 42 39.85 -4.76 49.54
CA LEU A 42 38.88 -3.75 49.08
C LEU A 42 38.36 -3.90 47.63
N ASN A 43 38.77 -4.95 46.90
CA ASN A 43 38.43 -5.19 45.52
C ASN A 43 37.27 -6.18 45.32
N LYS A 44 36.73 -6.85 46.35
CA LYS A 44 35.59 -7.74 46.15
C LYS A 44 34.69 -7.91 47.38
N VAL A 45 34.00 -6.85 47.80
CA VAL A 45 32.90 -6.97 48.78
C VAL A 45 31.89 -8.02 48.30
N MET A 46 31.79 -9.14 49.02
CA MET A 46 30.76 -10.16 48.80
C MET A 46 29.63 -9.96 49.81
N VAL A 47 28.42 -9.68 49.32
CA VAL A 47 27.22 -9.64 50.16
C VAL A 47 26.40 -10.89 49.91
N ASN A 48 26.23 -11.71 50.96
CA ASN A 48 25.54 -13.01 50.89
C ASN A 48 24.04 -12.91 51.18
N GLU A 49 23.55 -11.71 51.49
CA GLU A 49 22.16 -11.41 51.87
C GLU A 49 21.61 -10.22 51.07
N ASN A 50 20.34 -9.87 51.31
CA ASN A 50 19.73 -8.69 50.71
C ASN A 50 20.47 -7.43 51.18
N THR A 51 20.72 -6.51 50.24
CA THR A 51 21.30 -5.20 50.52
C THR A 51 20.24 -4.13 50.32
N ASP A 52 19.92 -3.38 51.36
CA ASP A 52 19.06 -2.20 51.27
C ASP A 52 19.94 -0.96 51.09
N ILE A 53 19.77 -0.26 49.97
CA ILE A 53 20.42 1.03 49.70
C ILE A 53 19.34 2.10 49.79
N THR A 54 19.39 2.94 50.81
CA THR A 54 18.34 3.95 51.08
C THR A 54 18.48 5.22 50.25
N ASP A 55 19.59 5.37 49.54
CA ASP A 55 19.92 6.48 48.66
C ASP A 55 20.35 5.93 47.28
N ASP A 56 21.11 6.69 46.50
CA ASP A 56 21.56 6.29 45.18
C ASP A 56 22.68 5.23 45.18
N LEU A 57 22.59 4.28 44.24
CA LEU A 57 23.70 3.39 43.87
C LEU A 57 24.40 3.92 42.62
N ALA A 58 25.66 4.33 42.76
CA ALA A 58 26.52 4.64 41.62
C ALA A 58 27.24 3.37 41.12
N VAL A 59 27.16 3.10 39.81
CA VAL A 59 27.92 2.02 39.15
C VAL A 59 28.86 2.66 38.14
N ASN A 60 30.12 2.86 38.56
CA ASN A 60 31.17 3.48 37.72
C ASN A 60 31.97 2.44 36.90
N GLY A 61 31.68 1.16 37.09
CA GLY A 61 32.20 0.07 36.25
C GLY A 61 31.40 -0.08 34.96
N GLY A 62 31.82 -1.00 34.09
CA GLY A 62 31.16 -1.23 32.80
C GLY A 62 29.88 -2.04 32.88
N ASP A 63 29.81 -3.00 33.82
CA ASP A 63 28.81 -4.07 33.78
C ASP A 63 28.08 -4.28 35.11
N ILE A 64 26.80 -4.62 35.01
CA ILE A 64 26.04 -5.31 36.04
C ILE A 64 25.73 -6.71 35.50
N THR A 65 26.34 -7.73 36.07
CA THR A 65 26.23 -9.12 35.60
C THR A 65 25.39 -9.97 36.53
N THR A 66 24.70 -10.98 35.98
CA THR A 66 23.95 -11.98 36.75
C THR A 66 24.21 -13.37 36.18
N THR A 67 24.20 -14.38 37.05
CA THR A 67 24.23 -15.81 36.67
C THR A 67 22.85 -16.46 36.73
N ALA A 68 21.82 -15.71 37.16
CA ALA A 68 20.44 -16.19 37.21
C ALA A 68 19.80 -16.23 35.80
N THR A 69 18.91 -17.19 35.57
CA THR A 69 18.15 -17.30 34.31
C THR A 69 17.08 -16.21 34.16
N THR A 70 16.64 -15.63 35.28
CA THR A 70 15.75 -14.47 35.33
C THR A 70 16.42 -13.40 36.19
N PHE A 71 16.64 -12.22 35.61
CA PHE A 71 17.12 -11.04 36.31
C PHE A 71 16.03 -9.98 36.35
N ASN A 72 15.47 -9.76 37.54
CA ASN A 72 14.47 -8.73 37.75
C ASN A 72 15.17 -7.40 38.08
N LEU A 73 14.96 -6.39 37.24
CA LEU A 73 15.43 -5.03 37.47
C LEU A 73 14.23 -4.10 37.61
N ILE A 74 14.00 -3.59 38.83
CA ILE A 74 12.99 -2.54 39.13
C ILE A 74 11.61 -2.87 38.51
N ASN A 75 11.06 -4.04 38.83
CA ASN A 75 9.91 -4.63 38.12
C ASN A 75 8.55 -4.53 38.86
N ALA A 76 8.45 -3.73 39.92
CA ALA A 76 7.25 -3.64 40.75
C ALA A 76 6.70 -2.20 40.87
N THR A 77 7.38 -1.33 41.64
CA THR A 77 6.80 -0.05 42.07
C THR A 77 7.06 1.11 41.11
N ALA A 78 8.15 1.08 40.35
CA ALA A 78 8.51 2.22 39.50
C ALA A 78 7.49 2.41 38.37
N THR A 79 6.88 3.59 38.32
CA THR A 79 5.96 3.98 37.23
C THR A 79 6.70 4.63 36.05
N THR A 80 7.96 4.99 36.24
CA THR A 80 8.86 5.49 35.19
C THR A 80 10.27 5.01 35.48
N VAL A 81 10.92 4.41 34.48
CA VAL A 81 12.34 4.05 34.54
C VAL A 81 13.06 4.83 33.45
N SER A 82 13.96 5.73 33.84
CA SER A 82 14.85 6.40 32.91
C SER A 82 16.06 5.51 32.66
N PHE A 83 16.13 4.87 31.51
CA PHE A 83 17.16 3.87 31.19
C PHE A 83 18.03 4.32 30.02
N ALA A 84 19.35 4.15 30.15
CA ALA A 84 20.33 4.33 29.08
C ALA A 84 20.22 5.65 28.28
N GLY A 85 19.83 6.76 28.92
CA GLY A 85 19.50 8.02 28.23
C GLY A 85 20.65 8.66 27.43
N ALA A 86 21.90 8.30 27.73
CA ALA A 86 23.09 8.74 26.99
C ALA A 86 23.66 7.68 26.02
N ALA A 87 23.04 6.50 25.92
CA ALA A 87 23.57 5.40 25.12
C ALA A 87 23.40 5.66 23.62
N ALA A 88 24.49 5.53 22.85
CA ALA A 88 24.43 5.53 21.38
C ALA A 88 23.84 4.22 20.82
N THR A 89 24.01 3.13 21.56
CA THR A 89 23.52 1.79 21.20
C THR A 89 22.93 1.11 22.42
N LEU A 90 21.75 0.51 22.26
CA LEU A 90 21.12 -0.34 23.27
C LEU A 90 20.86 -1.72 22.69
N ASN A 91 21.54 -2.72 23.23
CA ASN A 91 21.36 -4.12 22.85
C ASN A 91 20.39 -4.80 23.83
N ILE A 92 19.22 -5.21 23.34
CA ILE A 92 18.21 -5.95 24.12
C ILE A 92 17.97 -7.30 23.45
N GLY A 93 18.14 -8.37 24.23
CA GLY A 93 18.06 -9.75 23.74
C GLY A 93 19.39 -10.27 23.17
N PRO A 94 19.50 -11.59 22.93
CA PRO A 94 20.70 -12.17 22.34
C PRO A 94 20.87 -11.72 20.89
N GLY A 95 22.12 -11.50 20.45
CA GLY A 95 22.43 -11.15 19.05
C GLY A 95 22.38 -12.35 18.10
N ALA A 96 21.97 -12.11 16.84
CA ALA A 96 21.87 -13.11 15.75
C ALA A 96 20.83 -14.24 15.96
N ALA A 97 20.94 -15.34 15.21
CA ALA A 97 19.95 -16.42 15.01
C ALA A 97 19.49 -17.21 16.26
N THR A 98 19.86 -16.77 17.47
CA THR A 98 19.36 -17.26 18.77
C THR A 98 18.40 -16.27 19.43
N ALA A 99 18.03 -15.19 18.75
CA ALA A 99 17.25 -14.08 19.27
C ALA A 99 15.87 -14.49 19.80
N THR A 100 15.64 -14.23 21.08
CA THR A 100 14.32 -14.24 21.71
C THR A 100 13.56 -12.95 21.39
N SER A 101 12.24 -12.99 21.44
CA SER A 101 11.42 -11.80 21.18
C SER A 101 11.54 -10.75 22.30
N VAL A 102 11.40 -9.47 21.94
CA VAL A 102 11.31 -8.37 22.90
C VAL A 102 9.85 -7.93 23.01
N ASN A 103 9.28 -8.04 24.21
CA ASN A 103 7.93 -7.61 24.49
C ASN A 103 7.92 -6.14 24.93
N LEU A 104 7.38 -5.27 24.08
CA LEU A 104 7.15 -3.85 24.36
C LEU A 104 5.73 -3.71 24.93
N ALA A 105 5.58 -3.16 26.13
CA ALA A 105 4.29 -3.02 26.82
C ALA A 105 3.50 -4.34 26.90
N GLY A 106 4.16 -5.43 27.29
CA GLY A 106 3.54 -6.75 27.43
C GLY A 106 3.52 -7.61 26.17
N GLY A 107 3.94 -7.07 25.01
CA GLY A 107 4.06 -7.83 23.76
C GLY A 107 2.75 -7.94 22.97
N SER A 108 2.85 -8.51 21.77
CA SER A 108 1.74 -8.72 20.84
C SER A 108 0.76 -9.83 21.26
N GLY A 109 0.99 -10.49 22.39
CA GLY A 109 0.00 -11.38 23.03
C GLY A 109 -0.91 -10.65 24.02
N ALA A 110 -0.60 -9.40 24.35
CA ALA A 110 -1.33 -8.57 25.30
C ALA A 110 -1.77 -7.26 24.63
N THR A 111 -1.30 -6.10 25.12
CA THR A 111 -1.74 -4.77 24.65
C THR A 111 -0.66 -4.03 23.85
N GLY A 112 0.51 -4.63 23.69
CA GLY A 112 1.68 -3.95 23.15
C GLY A 112 2.14 -4.49 21.80
N CYS A 113 3.45 -4.40 21.58
CA CYS A 113 4.11 -4.89 20.38
C CYS A 113 5.22 -5.87 20.75
N THR A 114 5.50 -6.82 19.87
CA THR A 114 6.63 -7.73 19.99
C THR A 114 7.55 -7.52 18.80
N VAL A 115 8.83 -7.30 19.07
CA VAL A 115 9.87 -7.45 18.06
C VAL A 115 10.26 -8.91 18.04
N ASP A 116 9.97 -9.60 16.94
CA ASP A 116 10.35 -10.99 16.77
C ASP A 116 11.86 -11.11 16.59
N GLY A 117 12.52 -11.90 17.45
CA GLY A 117 13.97 -12.02 17.42
C GLY A 117 14.49 -12.70 16.15
N ALA A 118 13.75 -13.67 15.61
CA ALA A 118 14.19 -14.46 14.46
C ALA A 118 14.08 -13.70 13.13
N THR A 119 13.03 -12.89 12.97
CA THR A 119 12.71 -12.19 11.71
C THR A 119 12.92 -10.68 11.76
N GLY A 120 13.02 -10.10 12.96
CA GLY A 120 13.02 -8.64 13.17
C GLY A 120 11.65 -8.00 12.95
N ASN A 121 10.59 -8.79 12.75
CA ASN A 121 9.25 -8.27 12.49
C ASN A 121 8.69 -7.57 13.73
N LEU A 122 8.07 -6.41 13.53
CA LEU A 122 7.30 -5.73 14.57
C LEU A 122 5.83 -6.14 14.45
N VAL A 123 5.32 -6.84 15.46
CA VAL A 123 3.92 -7.29 15.52
C VAL A 123 3.23 -6.54 16.66
N CYS A 124 2.06 -5.96 16.42
CA CYS A 124 1.29 -5.24 17.45
C CYS A 124 -0.14 -5.76 17.50
N THR A 125 -0.74 -5.83 18.69
CA THR A 125 -2.20 -6.08 18.80
C THR A 125 -3.03 -4.85 18.49
N GLY A 126 -2.50 -3.68 18.84
CA GLY A 126 -3.07 -2.38 18.50
C GLY A 126 -2.59 -1.84 17.16
N ASN A 127 -3.17 -0.69 16.77
CA ASN A 127 -2.75 0.04 15.57
C ASN A 127 -1.40 0.71 15.79
N ILE A 128 -0.53 0.67 14.78
CA ILE A 128 0.60 1.60 14.68
C ILE A 128 0.04 2.93 14.18
N THR A 129 -0.07 3.91 15.07
CA THR A 129 -0.64 5.22 14.74
C THR A 129 0.47 6.23 14.44
N GLY A 130 0.25 7.06 13.40
CA GLY A 130 1.07 8.22 13.08
C GLY A 130 0.28 9.52 13.28
N SER A 131 0.96 10.65 13.16
CA SER A 131 0.34 11.97 13.12
C SER A 131 -0.54 12.15 11.87
N ALA A 132 -1.38 13.20 11.88
CA ALA A 132 -2.20 13.57 10.71
C ALA A 132 -1.36 13.93 9.45
N SER A 133 -0.06 14.12 9.61
CA SER A 133 0.90 14.24 8.51
C SER A 133 2.22 13.58 8.89
N GLY A 134 2.88 12.89 7.96
CA GLY A 134 4.15 12.20 8.18
C GLY A 134 4.19 10.81 7.57
N THR A 135 5.32 10.12 7.76
CA THR A 135 5.59 8.79 7.21
C THR A 135 5.45 7.72 8.30
N VAL A 136 4.76 6.62 7.97
CA VAL A 136 4.71 5.39 8.78
C VAL A 136 5.05 4.21 7.86
N GLY A 137 6.26 3.67 8.00
CA GLY A 137 6.77 2.62 7.10
C GLY A 137 6.92 3.12 5.66
N TYR A 138 6.30 2.41 4.71
CA TYR A 138 6.33 2.74 3.27
C TYR A 138 5.24 3.73 2.83
N TRP A 139 4.44 4.26 3.76
CA TRP A 139 3.34 5.17 3.46
C TRP A 139 3.55 6.54 4.09
N SER A 140 3.23 7.58 3.34
CA SER A 140 3.15 8.96 3.81
C SER A 140 1.71 9.45 3.77
N ARG A 141 1.30 10.16 4.81
CA ARG A 141 0.00 10.81 4.90
C ARG A 141 0.16 12.33 4.89
N SER A 142 -0.69 13.00 4.15
CA SER A 142 -0.89 14.45 4.21
C SER A 142 -2.37 14.76 4.29
N GLY A 143 -2.85 15.13 5.48
CA GLY A 143 -4.27 15.29 5.78
C GLY A 143 -5.06 13.99 5.54
N THR A 144 -5.86 13.95 4.49
CA THR A 144 -6.67 12.78 4.10
C THR A 144 -6.07 11.97 2.96
N THR A 145 -4.95 12.41 2.38
CA THR A 145 -4.29 11.71 1.26
C THR A 145 -3.23 10.76 1.80
N LEU A 146 -3.25 9.52 1.31
CA LEU A 146 -2.21 8.52 1.55
C LEU A 146 -1.45 8.28 0.23
N SER A 147 -0.13 8.25 0.29
CA SER A 147 0.75 7.99 -0.85
C SER A 147 1.95 7.16 -0.41
N PRO A 148 2.69 6.52 -1.33
CA PRO A 148 3.98 5.94 -1.00
C PRO A 148 4.91 6.99 -0.38
N ALA A 149 5.76 6.55 0.54
CA ALA A 149 6.73 7.39 1.22
C ALA A 149 7.88 7.82 0.28
N THR A 150 8.22 6.97 -0.70
CA THR A 150 9.24 7.27 -1.70
C THR A 150 8.56 7.63 -3.02
N ALA A 151 9.02 8.72 -3.64
CA ALA A 151 8.52 9.11 -4.95
C ALA A 151 8.82 8.03 -6.01
N ASN A 152 7.90 7.87 -6.96
CA ASN A 152 7.95 6.88 -8.05
C ASN A 152 7.75 5.41 -7.63
N ASP A 153 7.50 5.12 -6.34
CA ASP A 153 7.09 3.79 -5.93
C ASP A 153 5.77 3.41 -6.61
N VAL A 154 5.73 2.18 -7.13
CA VAL A 154 4.53 1.60 -7.73
C VAL A 154 3.74 0.86 -6.65
N VAL A 155 2.45 1.19 -6.52
CA VAL A 155 1.52 0.40 -5.71
C VAL A 155 0.95 -0.71 -6.59
N SER A 156 1.53 -1.91 -6.49
CA SER A 156 1.01 -3.10 -7.18
C SER A 156 -0.07 -3.78 -6.34
N VAL A 157 -1.27 -3.95 -6.91
CA VAL A 157 -2.39 -4.66 -6.27
C VAL A 157 -2.68 -5.92 -7.07
N THR A 158 -2.38 -7.09 -6.52
CA THR A 158 -2.50 -8.39 -7.18
C THR A 158 -3.25 -9.39 -6.31
N GLY A 159 -4.07 -10.25 -6.92
CA GLY A 159 -4.79 -11.32 -6.22
C GLY A 159 -5.26 -12.40 -7.19
N ASN A 160 -5.70 -13.55 -6.66
CA ASN A 160 -6.10 -14.73 -7.44
C ASN A 160 -7.52 -15.23 -7.11
N SER A 161 -8.29 -14.46 -6.33
CA SER A 161 -9.64 -14.78 -5.93
C SER A 161 -10.38 -13.49 -5.51
N GLY A 162 -11.67 -13.39 -5.88
CA GLY A 162 -12.52 -12.26 -5.52
C GLY A 162 -12.09 -10.91 -6.11
N ASP A 163 -12.63 -9.84 -5.53
CA ASP A 163 -12.27 -8.46 -5.87
C ASP A 163 -10.91 -8.12 -5.23
N ILE A 164 -9.95 -7.67 -6.05
CA ILE A 164 -8.62 -7.25 -5.57
C ILE A 164 -8.58 -5.77 -5.17
N LEU A 165 -9.50 -4.96 -5.71
CA LEU A 165 -9.68 -3.55 -5.39
C LEU A 165 -11.17 -3.21 -5.48
N THR A 166 -11.75 -2.78 -4.36
CA THR A 166 -13.13 -2.30 -4.28
C THR A 166 -13.13 -0.84 -3.87
N LEU A 167 -13.73 0.03 -4.68
CA LEU A 167 -13.87 1.46 -4.42
C LEU A 167 -15.34 1.80 -4.26
N THR A 168 -15.75 2.17 -3.05
CA THR A 168 -17.13 2.54 -2.73
C THR A 168 -17.16 3.95 -2.16
N SER A 169 -18.11 4.77 -2.62
CA SER A 169 -18.38 6.09 -2.06
C SER A 169 -19.85 6.20 -1.68
N SER A 170 -20.12 6.55 -0.43
CA SER A 170 -21.46 6.86 0.09
C SER A 170 -21.74 8.36 0.16
N ALA A 171 -20.88 9.18 -0.47
CA ALA A 171 -20.98 10.62 -0.41
C ALA A 171 -22.25 11.13 -1.12
N THR A 172 -22.98 12.04 -0.47
CA THR A 172 -24.26 12.62 -0.94
C THR A 172 -24.11 14.01 -1.57
N GLY A 173 -22.88 14.56 -1.59
CA GLY A 173 -22.58 15.84 -2.24
C GLY A 173 -22.64 15.77 -3.77
N VAL A 174 -22.51 16.92 -4.44
CA VAL A 174 -22.40 16.98 -5.91
C VAL A 174 -21.00 16.57 -6.39
N SER A 175 -20.91 15.99 -7.59
CA SER A 175 -19.65 15.71 -8.30
C SER A 175 -18.66 14.76 -7.59
N ASN A 176 -19.14 13.89 -6.71
CA ASN A 176 -18.30 12.87 -6.05
C ASN A 176 -17.74 11.87 -7.07
N LYS A 177 -16.50 11.43 -6.85
CA LYS A 177 -15.83 10.39 -7.66
C LYS A 177 -15.29 9.32 -6.72
N ALA A 178 -15.71 8.07 -6.90
CA ALA A 178 -15.09 6.95 -6.18
C ALA A 178 -13.68 6.63 -6.70
N LEU A 179 -13.47 6.86 -8.01
CA LEU A 179 -12.20 6.74 -8.69
C LEU A 179 -11.97 7.98 -9.55
N ASN A 180 -10.83 8.62 -9.39
CA ASN A 180 -10.40 9.75 -10.21
C ASN A 180 -9.03 9.44 -10.79
N ILE A 181 -8.95 9.27 -12.11
CA ILE A 181 -7.72 8.94 -12.83
C ILE A 181 -7.35 10.13 -13.70
N SER A 182 -6.11 10.59 -13.61
CA SER A 182 -5.61 11.72 -14.38
C SER A 182 -4.16 11.46 -14.80
N GLN A 183 -3.94 11.34 -16.11
CA GLN A 183 -2.63 11.24 -16.73
C GLN A 183 -2.36 12.56 -17.46
N THR A 184 -1.40 13.34 -16.96
CA THR A 184 -1.15 14.72 -17.42
C THR A 184 0.28 14.96 -17.89
N GLY A 185 1.14 13.95 -17.78
CA GLY A 185 2.51 14.02 -18.29
C GLY A 185 2.52 14.19 -19.81
N ALA A 186 3.41 15.04 -20.32
CA ALA A 186 3.66 15.14 -21.75
C ALA A 186 4.59 14.00 -22.17
N THR A 187 4.12 13.10 -23.02
CA THR A 187 4.94 12.03 -23.60
C THR A 187 5.02 12.17 -25.11
N THR A 188 6.05 11.55 -25.70
CA THR A 188 6.12 11.34 -27.15
C THR A 188 5.49 9.99 -27.46
N GLY A 189 4.42 9.98 -28.26
CA GLY A 189 3.72 8.74 -28.64
C GLY A 189 2.31 8.64 -28.07
N THR A 190 1.95 7.45 -27.55
CA THR A 190 0.61 7.14 -27.03
C THR A 190 0.64 7.00 -25.52
N ASP A 191 -0.19 7.79 -24.84
CA ASP A 191 -0.47 7.65 -23.42
C ASP A 191 -1.83 7.02 -23.17
N TYR A 192 -1.93 6.28 -22.07
CA TYR A 192 -3.18 5.70 -21.60
C TYR A 192 -3.54 6.30 -20.25
N GLY A 193 -4.74 6.87 -20.14
CA GLY A 193 -5.31 7.20 -18.83
C GLY A 193 -5.66 5.93 -18.04
N ALA A 194 -6.23 4.94 -18.72
CA ALA A 194 -6.49 3.61 -18.19
C ALA A 194 -6.20 2.56 -19.26
N TYR A 195 -5.61 1.44 -18.85
CA TYR A 195 -5.37 0.28 -19.72
C TYR A 195 -6.07 -0.94 -19.11
N ILE A 196 -7.20 -1.34 -19.71
CA ILE A 196 -8.09 -2.36 -19.16
C ILE A 196 -8.09 -3.56 -20.09
N SER A 197 -7.84 -4.73 -19.53
CA SER A 197 -7.82 -5.99 -20.26
C SER A 197 -8.40 -7.10 -19.39
N ASN A 198 -9.27 -7.91 -19.97
CA ASN A 198 -9.72 -9.16 -19.37
C ASN A 198 -9.40 -10.29 -20.35
N THR A 199 -8.46 -11.13 -19.98
CA THR A 199 -7.97 -12.24 -20.78
C THR A 199 -7.99 -13.52 -19.96
N GLY A 200 -8.13 -14.66 -20.62
CA GLY A 200 -8.16 -15.96 -19.96
C GLY A 200 -9.16 -16.86 -20.63
N ALA A 201 -9.27 -18.08 -20.12
CA ALA A 201 -10.11 -19.14 -20.68
C ALA A 201 -11.57 -19.11 -20.20
N ALA A 202 -12.07 -17.98 -19.65
CA ALA A 202 -13.47 -17.88 -19.27
C ALA A 202 -14.37 -18.00 -20.51
N THR A 203 -15.60 -18.50 -20.33
CA THR A 203 -16.60 -18.58 -21.40
C THR A 203 -16.98 -17.21 -21.97
N THR A 204 -16.87 -16.17 -21.15
CA THR A 204 -17.12 -14.78 -21.56
C THR A 204 -16.18 -13.86 -20.81
N ASN A 205 -15.31 -13.18 -21.53
CA ASN A 205 -14.46 -12.13 -20.98
C ASN A 205 -15.13 -10.78 -21.19
N ILE A 206 -15.44 -10.07 -20.11
CA ILE A 206 -15.93 -8.68 -20.15
C ILE A 206 -14.77 -7.80 -19.70
N GLY A 207 -14.25 -6.97 -20.62
CA GLY A 207 -13.18 -6.01 -20.30
C GLY A 207 -13.68 -4.80 -19.52
N LEU A 208 -14.83 -4.24 -19.93
CA LEU A 208 -15.47 -3.11 -19.28
C LEU A 208 -16.96 -3.39 -19.10
N TYR A 209 -17.45 -3.22 -17.88
CA TYR A 209 -18.86 -3.25 -17.55
C TYR A 209 -19.23 -1.93 -16.88
N ALA A 210 -19.89 -1.05 -17.62
CA ALA A 210 -20.29 0.28 -17.15
C ALA A 210 -21.81 0.39 -17.17
N THR A 211 -22.40 0.77 -16.04
CA THR A 211 -23.83 0.98 -15.91
C THR A 211 -24.09 2.25 -15.11
N ALA A 212 -25.18 2.94 -15.44
CA ALA A 212 -25.71 4.05 -14.65
C ALA A 212 -27.20 3.77 -14.42
N SER A 213 -27.65 3.84 -13.18
CA SER A 213 -29.03 3.59 -12.78
C SER A 213 -29.35 4.32 -11.48
N GLY A 214 -30.65 4.36 -11.12
CA GLY A 214 -31.10 4.91 -9.84
C GLY A 214 -31.28 6.44 -9.79
N ALA A 215 -30.91 7.19 -10.83
CA ALA A 215 -31.18 8.64 -10.88
C ALA A 215 -32.65 8.96 -11.18
N ALA A 216 -33.15 10.07 -10.61
CA ALA A 216 -34.49 10.60 -10.88
C ALA A 216 -34.63 11.28 -12.27
N THR A 217 -33.51 11.59 -12.93
CA THR A 217 -33.50 12.28 -14.23
C THR A 217 -32.68 11.53 -15.28
N ASN A 218 -31.35 11.54 -15.15
CA ASN A 218 -30.43 11.06 -16.21
C ASN A 218 -29.46 10.00 -15.69
N ASN A 219 -29.26 8.96 -16.50
CA ASN A 219 -28.27 7.91 -16.27
C ASN A 219 -27.39 7.78 -17.52
N TYR A 220 -26.10 8.09 -17.43
CA TYR A 220 -25.15 7.95 -18.53
C TYR A 220 -24.08 6.92 -18.14
N ALA A 221 -24.06 5.77 -18.81
CA ALA A 221 -23.03 4.74 -18.55
C ALA A 221 -21.63 5.22 -18.99
N ALA A 222 -21.57 6.04 -20.04
CA ALA A 222 -20.34 6.64 -20.53
C ALA A 222 -20.65 8.01 -21.17
N ILE A 223 -19.66 8.90 -21.13
CA ILE A 223 -19.67 10.19 -21.80
C ILE A 223 -18.29 10.38 -22.42
N PHE A 224 -18.25 10.66 -23.73
CA PHE A 224 -17.03 10.94 -24.48
C PHE A 224 -17.10 12.40 -24.95
N GLU A 225 -16.73 13.34 -24.08
CA GLU A 225 -16.84 14.79 -24.33
C GLU A 225 -15.85 15.30 -25.38
N ALA A 226 -14.78 14.54 -25.65
CA ALA A 226 -13.75 14.87 -26.62
C ALA A 226 -13.12 13.61 -27.20
N GLY A 227 -12.49 13.74 -28.36
CA GLY A 227 -11.88 12.64 -29.09
C GLY A 227 -12.89 11.80 -29.87
N ASN A 228 -12.37 10.79 -30.57
CA ASN A 228 -13.14 9.89 -31.43
C ASN A 228 -13.25 8.51 -30.78
N VAL A 229 -14.41 7.86 -30.93
CA VAL A 229 -14.65 6.49 -30.46
C VAL A 229 -14.56 5.54 -31.65
N GLY A 230 -13.60 4.62 -31.59
CA GLY A 230 -13.44 3.51 -32.54
C GLY A 230 -14.02 2.20 -32.00
N ILE A 231 -14.82 1.51 -32.81
CA ILE A 231 -15.30 0.15 -32.52
C ILE A 231 -14.79 -0.78 -33.61
N GLY A 232 -13.87 -1.67 -33.27
CA GLY A 232 -13.18 -2.49 -34.26
C GLY A 232 -12.26 -1.69 -35.19
N ASP A 233 -11.96 -0.44 -34.82
CA ASP A 233 -11.04 0.47 -35.50
C ASP A 233 -10.16 1.15 -34.44
N THR A 234 -8.84 1.17 -34.67
CA THR A 234 -7.84 1.76 -33.76
C THR A 234 -7.37 3.16 -34.18
N SER A 235 -7.82 3.65 -35.33
CA SER A 235 -7.46 4.95 -35.92
C SER A 235 -8.70 5.75 -36.35
N PRO A 236 -9.70 5.95 -35.47
CA PRO A 236 -10.98 6.53 -35.84
C PRO A 236 -10.85 7.99 -36.32
N THR A 237 -11.42 8.32 -37.48
CA THR A 237 -11.33 9.66 -38.08
C THR A 237 -12.57 10.55 -37.86
N ALA A 238 -13.66 9.99 -37.32
CA ALA A 238 -14.87 10.72 -36.93
C ALA A 238 -15.28 10.41 -35.48
N LEU A 239 -16.20 11.21 -34.89
CA LEU A 239 -16.61 11.08 -33.48
C LEU A 239 -17.01 9.66 -33.10
N LEU A 240 -17.74 8.98 -34.00
CA LEU A 240 -17.93 7.54 -33.95
C LEU A 240 -17.48 6.92 -35.25
N THR A 241 -16.59 5.94 -35.15
CA THR A 241 -16.09 5.16 -36.28
C THR A 241 -16.25 3.68 -35.95
N VAL A 242 -16.82 2.90 -36.87
CA VAL A 242 -17.02 1.46 -36.70
C VAL A 242 -16.46 0.69 -37.89
N GLY A 243 -15.67 -0.35 -37.58
CA GLY A 243 -15.04 -1.25 -38.54
C GLY A 243 -13.74 -0.68 -39.12
N SER A 244 -12.74 -1.55 -39.26
CA SER A 244 -11.41 -1.21 -39.77
C SER A 244 -11.47 -0.48 -41.12
N GLY A 245 -10.80 0.67 -41.20
CA GLY A 245 -10.78 1.52 -42.39
C GLY A 245 -11.97 2.48 -42.47
N ASP A 246 -12.54 2.84 -41.33
CA ASP A 246 -13.61 3.82 -41.19
C ASP A 246 -14.90 3.54 -42.00
N LEU A 247 -15.36 2.27 -42.01
CA LEU A 247 -16.49 1.82 -42.84
C LEU A 247 -17.84 2.47 -42.50
N PHE A 248 -18.04 2.83 -41.24
CA PHE A 248 -19.17 3.62 -40.77
C PHE A 248 -18.67 4.78 -39.92
N GLN A 249 -19.09 6.00 -40.26
CA GLN A 249 -18.64 7.22 -39.59
C GLN A 249 -19.82 8.15 -39.28
N VAL A 250 -19.87 8.64 -38.04
CA VAL A 250 -20.72 9.78 -37.64
C VAL A 250 -19.82 10.96 -37.32
N ASN A 251 -19.98 12.05 -38.05
CA ASN A 251 -19.17 13.25 -37.89
C ASN A 251 -19.61 14.11 -36.68
N SER A 252 -18.89 15.20 -36.45
CA SER A 252 -19.15 16.13 -35.33
C SER A 252 -20.48 16.89 -35.40
N LEU A 253 -21.16 16.87 -36.54
CA LEU A 253 -22.51 17.43 -36.71
C LEU A 253 -23.61 16.38 -36.48
N GLY A 254 -23.24 15.12 -36.19
CA GLY A 254 -24.17 14.00 -36.04
C GLY A 254 -24.63 13.39 -37.37
N ALA A 255 -24.05 13.81 -38.50
CA ALA A 255 -24.38 13.23 -39.80
C ALA A 255 -23.54 11.97 -40.07
N ILE A 256 -24.15 11.01 -40.75
CA ILE A 256 -23.43 9.85 -41.29
C ILE A 256 -22.56 10.33 -42.45
N ALA A 257 -21.24 10.34 -42.26
CA ALA A 257 -20.27 10.79 -43.25
C ALA A 257 -19.83 9.68 -44.21
N ALA A 258 -19.82 8.44 -43.72
CA ALA A 258 -19.52 7.24 -44.52
C ALA A 258 -20.38 6.08 -44.02
N ALA A 259 -20.90 5.30 -44.96
CA ALA A 259 -21.58 4.04 -44.69
C ALA A 259 -21.42 3.11 -45.91
N ALA A 260 -20.55 2.11 -45.78
CA ALA A 260 -20.32 1.12 -46.83
C ALA A 260 -21.20 -0.13 -46.67
N GLY A 261 -21.63 -0.73 -47.79
CA GLY A 261 -22.25 -2.07 -47.79
C GLY A 261 -23.60 -2.19 -47.08
N ILE A 262 -24.43 -1.15 -47.11
CA ILE A 262 -25.73 -1.13 -46.42
C ILE A 262 -26.64 -2.26 -46.93
N THR A 263 -26.86 -3.26 -46.08
CA THR A 263 -27.88 -4.31 -46.24
C THR A 263 -28.85 -4.19 -45.07
N SER A 264 -30.10 -3.81 -45.34
CA SER A 264 -31.10 -3.62 -44.29
C SER A 264 -31.81 -4.92 -43.93
N SER A 265 -31.92 -5.22 -42.63
CA SER A 265 -32.77 -6.30 -42.12
C SER A 265 -34.24 -5.88 -41.95
N GLY A 266 -34.55 -4.60 -42.17
CA GLY A 266 -35.90 -4.02 -42.09
C GLY A 266 -36.18 -2.99 -43.20
N THR A 267 -37.29 -2.25 -43.07
CA THR A 267 -37.66 -1.19 -44.04
C THR A 267 -36.85 0.08 -43.77
N ILE A 268 -36.29 0.69 -44.82
CA ILE A 268 -35.72 2.05 -44.77
C ILE A 268 -36.81 3.03 -45.21
N THR A 269 -37.13 4.01 -44.37
CA THR A 269 -38.08 5.09 -44.70
C THR A 269 -37.32 6.38 -44.98
N PHE A 270 -37.53 6.95 -46.16
CA PHE A 270 -36.97 8.25 -46.53
C PHE A 270 -38.02 9.33 -46.28
N SER A 271 -37.93 10.07 -45.18
CA SER A 271 -38.91 11.09 -44.78
C SER A 271 -39.07 12.23 -45.79
N GLY A 272 -38.08 12.44 -46.66
CA GLY A 272 -38.16 13.39 -47.78
C GLY A 272 -39.03 12.92 -48.95
N LEU A 273 -39.39 11.64 -49.03
CA LEU A 273 -40.25 11.08 -50.08
C LEU A 273 -41.71 11.16 -49.64
N THR A 274 -42.34 12.32 -49.89
CA THR A 274 -43.70 12.63 -49.43
C THR A 274 -44.80 12.24 -50.41
N THR A 275 -44.44 11.85 -51.64
CA THR A 275 -45.40 11.52 -52.69
C THR A 275 -45.34 10.04 -53.02
N ALA A 276 -46.47 9.34 -52.94
CA ALA A 276 -46.52 7.94 -53.37
C ALA A 276 -46.37 7.85 -54.88
N GLY A 277 -45.33 7.17 -55.36
CA GLY A 277 -45.05 7.00 -56.77
C GLY A 277 -43.58 6.65 -57.03
N PRO A 278 -43.09 6.87 -58.26
CA PRO A 278 -41.69 6.59 -58.62
C PRO A 278 -40.70 7.40 -57.79
N VAL A 279 -39.62 6.75 -57.36
CA VAL A 279 -38.46 7.40 -56.74
C VAL A 279 -37.47 7.78 -57.83
N ILE A 280 -37.01 9.02 -57.78
CA ILE A 280 -36.06 9.62 -58.72
C ILE A 280 -34.92 10.29 -57.94
N THR A 281 -33.84 10.65 -58.62
CA THR A 281 -32.80 11.51 -58.06
C THR A 281 -33.04 12.96 -58.47
N SER A 282 -32.83 13.90 -57.55
CA SER A 282 -32.75 15.31 -57.86
C SER A 282 -31.43 15.64 -58.59
N ALA A 283 -31.33 16.84 -59.14
CA ALA A 283 -30.07 17.35 -59.69
C ALA A 283 -28.93 17.42 -58.66
N THR A 284 -29.25 17.37 -57.36
CA THR A 284 -28.28 17.38 -56.25
C THR A 284 -27.99 15.97 -55.71
N GLY A 285 -28.49 14.92 -56.35
CA GLY A 285 -28.25 13.53 -55.94
C GLY A 285 -29.10 13.06 -54.75
N VAL A 286 -30.10 13.84 -54.33
CA VAL A 286 -31.03 13.46 -53.25
C VAL A 286 -32.16 12.61 -53.85
N LEU A 287 -32.60 11.57 -53.15
CA LEU A 287 -33.80 10.84 -53.54
C LEU A 287 -35.04 11.73 -53.38
N SER A 288 -35.87 11.79 -54.42
CA SER A 288 -37.15 12.48 -54.46
C SER A 288 -38.24 11.54 -54.98
N SER A 289 -39.49 11.87 -54.74
CA SER A 289 -40.65 11.10 -55.20
C SER A 289 -41.63 12.02 -55.91
N GLU A 290 -42.27 11.52 -56.96
CA GLU A 290 -43.34 12.22 -57.66
C GLU A 290 -44.56 11.31 -57.81
N ALA A 291 -45.75 11.88 -58.00
CA ALA A 291 -46.98 11.09 -58.10
C ALA A 291 -46.97 10.21 -59.37
N GLN A 292 -46.42 10.76 -60.46
CA GLN A 292 -46.28 10.12 -61.77
C GLN A 292 -44.94 10.53 -62.37
N LEU A 293 -44.31 9.64 -63.15
CA LEU A 293 -43.08 9.98 -63.86
C LEU A 293 -43.39 10.95 -65.01
N ALA A 294 -42.70 12.09 -65.05
CA ALA A 294 -42.89 13.11 -66.08
C ALA A 294 -42.41 12.64 -67.46
N LEU A 295 -43.03 13.19 -68.52
CA LEU A 295 -42.69 12.96 -69.93
C LEU A 295 -41.20 13.21 -70.22
N SER A 296 -40.65 14.28 -69.65
CA SER A 296 -39.22 14.66 -69.79
C SER A 296 -38.24 13.62 -69.25
N ARG A 297 -38.72 12.66 -68.47
CA ARG A 297 -37.93 11.55 -67.90
C ARG A 297 -38.42 10.19 -68.41
N GLY A 298 -39.11 10.15 -69.55
CA GLY A 298 -39.61 8.94 -70.20
C GLY A 298 -40.87 8.34 -69.56
N GLY A 299 -41.54 9.07 -68.67
CA GLY A 299 -42.84 8.69 -68.16
C GLY A 299 -43.99 9.14 -69.06
N THR A 300 -45.22 8.98 -68.58
CA THR A 300 -46.45 9.34 -69.30
C THR A 300 -47.16 10.54 -68.69
N GLY A 301 -46.74 10.98 -67.49
CA GLY A 301 -47.43 12.04 -66.74
C GLY A 301 -48.86 11.70 -66.32
N ALA A 302 -49.24 10.42 -66.29
CA ALA A 302 -50.60 9.98 -65.96
C ALA A 302 -50.63 8.58 -65.31
N ASN A 303 -51.67 8.31 -64.51
CA ASN A 303 -51.96 6.97 -63.97
C ASN A 303 -52.62 6.11 -65.07
N LEU A 304 -51.82 5.27 -65.73
CA LEU A 304 -52.29 4.42 -66.84
C LEU A 304 -52.21 2.94 -66.45
N THR A 305 -53.24 2.17 -66.80
CA THR A 305 -53.28 0.71 -66.58
C THR A 305 -52.75 0.00 -67.83
N ALA A 306 -51.64 -0.74 -67.69
CA ALA A 306 -51.13 -1.59 -68.77
C ALA A 306 -51.74 -3.01 -68.67
N SER A 307 -52.00 -3.64 -69.81
CA SER A 307 -52.18 -5.09 -69.88
C SER A 307 -50.83 -5.81 -69.72
N ASN A 308 -50.82 -7.08 -69.30
CA ASN A 308 -49.58 -7.85 -69.17
C ASN A 308 -48.82 -7.89 -70.51
N GLY A 309 -47.56 -7.44 -70.52
CA GLY A 309 -46.74 -7.31 -71.73
C GLY A 309 -46.98 -6.03 -72.56
N GLY A 310 -47.90 -5.16 -72.16
CA GLY A 310 -48.12 -3.85 -72.78
C GLY A 310 -47.12 -2.81 -72.29
N ILE A 311 -46.57 -2.02 -73.20
CA ILE A 311 -45.74 -0.85 -72.89
C ILE A 311 -46.64 0.38 -72.91
N VAL A 312 -46.68 1.13 -71.80
CA VAL A 312 -47.34 2.43 -71.77
C VAL A 312 -46.35 3.47 -72.29
N TYR A 313 -46.72 4.18 -73.35
CA TYR A 313 -45.90 5.24 -73.94
C TYR A 313 -46.71 6.53 -74.00
N SER A 314 -46.02 7.66 -73.91
CA SER A 314 -46.61 8.95 -74.21
C SER A 314 -46.79 9.10 -75.72
N ASN A 315 -47.98 9.50 -76.16
CA ASN A 315 -48.14 10.12 -77.47
C ASN A 315 -47.70 11.59 -77.33
N ALA A 316 -46.55 11.92 -77.89
CA ALA A 316 -46.11 13.32 -77.95
C ALA A 316 -47.21 14.21 -78.57
#